data_AF-A0A2W4MCI9-F1
#
_entry.id   AF-A0A2W4MCI9-F1
#
_cell.length_a   1.000
_cell.length_b   1.000
_cell.length_c   1.000
_cell.angle_alpha   90.00
_cell.angle_beta   90.00
_cell.angle_gamma   90.00
#
_symmetry.space_group_name_H-M   'P 1'
#
loop_
_entity.id
_entity.type
_entity.pdbx_description
1 polymer ?
#
loop_
_entity_poly.entity_id
_entity_poly.type
_entity_poly.pdbx_seq_one_letter_code
_entity_poly.pdbx_strand_id
1 'polypeptide(L)'
;TRAVLANYRGYDGETVPALDRLQRHEPVDEQGRSYRGIWLVIDEFTRAQIAAAFGSLLTTLGGQRAPTLAVPTEDGGECHVPLPRDFRLIGTLNSFDRHFLNQMSEAMKRRFAFIDILPPARSQAEQEQALAIFRALLRIGESRIAGVAADEAAGVAAVEGVLEVRREESPGEPQARVRYRLEVHDDEARAALACFWRLFSAIRLYRQLGTAQAEAVYAALLTGRAIGMSWSSALDAALADTLADQLQVLTRDEQHVLLAAIEHAADPHALRERVVAILKRLPGPRQTAHLSQLKAHETADAPGIDVMNPDSLDVEQVRHLFGEDTGGPAILPPNGLFAGRLRAFASERGL
;
A
#
# COMPACT_ATOMS: atom_id res chain seq x y z
N THR A 1 27.75 -5.52 8.69
CA THR A 1 28.92 -6.42 8.79
C THR A 1 28.54 -7.89 8.80
N ARG A 2 27.78 -8.39 9.79
CA ARG A 2 27.38 -9.81 9.88
C ARG A 2 26.76 -10.35 8.58
N ALA A 3 25.85 -9.61 7.94
CA ALA A 3 25.24 -10.00 6.67
C ALA A 3 26.25 -10.19 5.52
N VAL A 4 27.34 -9.41 5.50
CA VAL A 4 28.42 -9.57 4.51
C VAL A 4 29.27 -10.80 4.85
N LEU A 5 29.61 -11.01 6.13
CA LEU A 5 30.40 -12.15 6.57
C LEU A 5 29.69 -13.49 6.35
N ALA A 6 28.36 -13.52 6.49
CA ALA A 6 27.54 -14.71 6.24
C ALA A 6 27.65 -15.27 4.81
N ASN A 7 28.18 -14.47 3.87
CA ASN A 7 28.46 -14.91 2.51
C ASN A 7 29.79 -15.68 2.35
N TYR A 8 30.58 -15.82 3.43
CA TYR A 8 31.89 -16.47 3.44
C TYR A 8 31.88 -17.73 4.30
N ARG A 9 32.58 -18.78 3.84
CA ARG A 9 32.75 -20.03 4.59
C ARG A 9 33.49 -19.78 5.90
N GLY A 10 33.04 -20.46 6.96
CA GLY A 10 33.66 -20.40 8.28
C GLY A 10 33.18 -19.25 9.17
N TYR A 11 32.21 -18.44 8.74
CA TYR A 11 31.54 -17.49 9.62
C TYR A 11 30.44 -18.20 10.41
N ASP A 12 30.62 -18.29 11.73
CA ASP A 12 29.68 -18.91 12.67
C ASP A 12 28.73 -17.91 13.36
N GLY A 13 28.83 -16.62 12.99
CA GLY A 13 28.07 -15.53 13.62
C GLY A 13 28.91 -14.66 14.57
N GLU A 14 30.03 -15.19 15.06
CA GLU A 14 30.87 -14.54 16.07
C GLU A 14 32.29 -14.29 15.55
N THR A 15 32.93 -15.30 14.94
CA THR A 15 34.33 -15.22 14.52
C THR A 15 34.49 -14.78 13.06
N VAL A 16 35.36 -13.79 12.81
CA VAL A 16 35.67 -13.35 11.45
C VAL A 16 36.59 -14.38 10.78
N PRO A 17 36.25 -14.94 9.62
CA PRO A 17 37.10 -15.90 8.94
C PRO A 17 38.43 -15.26 8.52
N ALA A 18 39.51 -16.04 8.58
CA ALA A 18 40.83 -15.56 8.18
C ALA A 18 40.84 -15.06 6.72
N LEU A 19 41.39 -13.86 6.49
CA LEU A 19 41.37 -13.14 5.21
C LEU A 19 41.95 -13.94 4.03
N ASP A 20 42.94 -14.79 4.30
CA ASP A 20 43.61 -15.69 3.37
C ASP A 20 42.72 -16.89 2.94
N ARG A 21 41.61 -17.13 3.64
CA ARG A 21 40.70 -18.27 3.45
C ARG A 21 39.26 -17.88 3.15
N LEU A 22 39.00 -16.60 2.84
CA LEU A 22 37.66 -16.14 2.48
C LEU A 22 37.18 -16.79 1.17
N GLN A 23 36.52 -17.93 1.30
CA GLN A 23 35.84 -18.62 0.21
C GLN A 23 34.36 -18.29 0.23
N ARG A 24 33.84 -17.90 -0.92
CA ARG A 24 32.40 -17.67 -1.10
C ARG A 24 31.63 -18.95 -0.82
N HIS A 25 30.52 -18.80 -0.11
CA HIS A 25 29.54 -19.85 0.12
C HIS A 25 28.23 -19.49 -0.57
N GLU A 26 27.68 -20.43 -1.31
CA GLU A 26 26.29 -20.35 -1.79
C GLU A 26 25.40 -21.00 -0.73
N PRO A 27 24.58 -20.22 0.01
CA PRO A 27 23.68 -20.80 0.98
C PRO A 27 22.68 -21.74 0.33
N VAL A 28 22.41 -22.85 1.00
CA VAL A 28 21.42 -23.85 0.62
C VAL A 28 20.31 -23.81 1.66
N ASP A 29 19.05 -23.77 1.22
CA ASP A 29 17.91 -23.84 2.14
C ASP A 29 17.60 -25.28 2.59
N GLU A 30 16.62 -25.42 3.48
CA GLU A 30 16.12 -26.71 3.98
C GLU A 30 15.59 -27.64 2.87
N GLN A 31 15.30 -27.09 1.69
CA GLN A 31 14.77 -27.79 0.52
C GLN A 31 15.88 -28.14 -0.50
N GLY A 32 17.16 -27.87 -0.18
CA GLY A 32 18.29 -28.18 -1.04
C GLY A 32 18.51 -27.18 -2.19
N ARG A 33 17.83 -26.04 -2.20
CA ARG A 33 17.98 -25.01 -3.23
C ARG A 33 19.19 -24.13 -2.92
N SER A 34 20.11 -24.02 -3.87
CA SER A 34 21.28 -23.13 -3.77
C SER A 34 20.91 -21.70 -4.18
N TYR A 35 21.38 -20.72 -3.41
CA TYR A 35 21.23 -19.30 -3.68
C TYR A 35 22.59 -18.64 -3.89
N ARG A 36 22.62 -17.61 -4.74
CA ARG A 36 23.88 -16.94 -5.13
C ARG A 36 24.57 -16.21 -3.97
N GLY A 37 23.82 -15.80 -2.95
CA GLY A 37 24.34 -15.10 -1.78
C GLY A 37 23.24 -14.68 -0.81
N ILE A 38 23.66 -14.02 0.28
CA ILE A 38 22.78 -13.50 1.33
C ILE A 38 22.67 -11.98 1.18
N TRP A 39 21.45 -11.49 1.07
CA TRP A 39 21.13 -10.07 0.98
C TRP A 39 20.66 -9.52 2.33
N LEU A 40 20.75 -8.20 2.50
CA LEU A 40 20.28 -7.52 3.70
C LEU A 40 19.04 -6.69 3.39
N VAL A 41 17.93 -7.00 4.08
CA VAL A 41 16.72 -6.18 4.05
C VAL A 41 16.64 -5.40 5.37
N ILE A 42 16.44 -4.09 5.28
CA ILE A 42 16.25 -3.19 6.43
C ILE A 42 14.87 -2.58 6.28
N ASP A 43 13.96 -2.94 7.18
CA ASP A 43 12.64 -2.34 7.22
C ASP A 43 12.70 -0.97 7.90
N GLU A 44 11.86 -0.03 7.46
CA GLU A 44 11.75 1.34 7.96
C GLU A 44 13.12 2.04 8.08
N PHE A 45 13.84 2.09 6.96
CA PHE A 45 15.21 2.58 6.89
C PHE A 45 15.40 3.97 7.52
N THR A 46 14.37 4.83 7.53
CA THR A 46 14.36 6.18 8.13
C THR A 46 14.46 6.22 9.66
N ARG A 47 14.09 5.15 10.38
CA ARG A 47 14.02 5.18 11.85
C ARG A 47 15.36 4.99 12.55
N ALA A 48 16.41 4.63 11.81
CA ALA A 48 17.76 4.49 12.33
C ALA A 48 18.62 5.73 12.02
N GLN A 49 19.63 6.01 12.87
CA GLN A 49 20.70 6.96 12.54
C GLN A 49 21.66 6.34 11.52
N ILE A 50 21.21 6.25 10.26
CA ILE A 50 21.88 5.53 9.18
C ILE A 50 23.32 6.02 8.98
N ALA A 51 23.57 7.34 9.05
CA ALA A 51 24.91 7.89 8.84
C ALA A 51 25.93 7.35 9.86
N ALA A 52 25.52 7.15 11.12
CA ALA A 52 26.36 6.55 12.15
C ALA A 52 26.50 5.04 11.95
N ALA A 53 25.41 4.34 11.58
CA ALA A 53 25.41 2.90 11.38
C ALA A 53 26.20 2.44 10.14
N PHE A 54 26.26 3.26 9.10
CA PHE A 54 26.88 2.93 7.82
C PHE A 54 28.28 3.55 7.62
N GLY A 55 28.89 4.11 8.67
CA GLY A 55 30.16 4.86 8.64
C GLY A 55 31.17 4.42 7.57
N SER A 56 31.75 3.22 7.70
CA SER A 56 32.72 2.66 6.74
C SER A 56 32.07 1.98 5.52
N LEU A 57 30.77 1.66 5.56
CA LEU A 57 30.05 1.01 4.46
C LEU A 57 29.76 2.00 3.31
N LEU A 58 29.52 3.28 3.58
CA LEU A 58 29.16 4.28 2.55
C LEU A 58 30.32 4.64 1.62
N THR A 59 31.56 4.56 2.11
CA THR A 59 32.76 4.74 1.30
C THR A 59 33.01 3.50 0.43
N THR A 60 32.79 2.31 0.99
CA THR A 60 32.89 1.01 0.31
C THR A 60 31.83 0.82 -0.78
N LEU A 61 30.58 1.22 -0.56
CA LEU A 61 29.48 1.09 -1.54
C LEU A 61 29.59 2.08 -2.73
N GLY A 62 30.56 2.99 -2.71
CA GLY A 62 30.73 4.09 -3.69
C GLY A 62 31.35 3.73 -5.04
N GLY A 63 31.30 2.47 -5.48
CA GLY A 63 31.70 2.09 -6.86
C GLY A 63 33.20 1.82 -7.08
N GLN A 64 33.96 1.46 -6.04
CA GLN A 64 35.31 0.93 -6.24
C GLN A 64 35.27 -0.44 -6.92
N ARG A 65 36.26 -0.77 -7.77
CA ARG A 65 36.34 -2.05 -8.52
C ARG A 65 36.40 -3.29 -7.61
N ALA A 66 36.81 -3.13 -6.36
CA ALA A 66 36.87 -4.16 -5.33
C ALA A 66 36.60 -3.52 -3.96
N PRO A 67 35.33 -3.23 -3.62
CA PRO A 67 35.01 -2.54 -2.39
C PRO A 67 35.28 -3.47 -1.20
N THR A 68 36.05 -3.01 -0.21
CA THR A 68 36.33 -3.77 1.02
C THR A 68 35.68 -3.10 2.23
N LEU A 69 35.11 -3.90 3.12
CA LEU A 69 34.56 -3.49 4.39
C LEU A 69 35.61 -3.66 5.48
N ALA A 70 35.97 -2.57 6.17
CA ALA A 70 36.79 -2.66 7.37
C ALA A 70 35.95 -3.22 8.54
N VAL A 71 36.36 -4.35 9.08
CA VAL A 71 35.73 -5.05 10.22
C VAL A 71 36.72 -5.05 11.38
N PRO A 72 36.38 -4.46 12.54
CA PRO A 72 37.26 -4.51 13.70
C PRO A 72 37.38 -5.96 14.20
N THR A 73 38.61 -6.39 14.49
CA THR A 73 38.91 -7.70 15.08
C THR A 73 39.04 -7.59 16.60
N GLU A 74 38.91 -8.72 17.31
CA GLU A 74 39.03 -8.76 18.78
C GLU A 74 40.40 -8.29 19.28
N ASP A 75 41.45 -8.45 18.47
CA ASP A 75 42.82 -7.99 18.76
C ASP A 75 43.02 -6.47 18.59
N GLY A 76 41.95 -5.71 18.32
CA GLY A 76 42.01 -4.26 18.09
C GLY A 76 42.54 -3.85 16.71
N GLY A 77 42.65 -4.80 15.78
CA GLY A 77 43.02 -4.55 14.38
C GLY A 77 41.81 -4.32 13.47
N GLU A 78 42.06 -3.94 12.21
CA GLU A 78 41.03 -3.84 11.17
C GLU A 78 41.25 -4.91 10.09
N CYS A 79 40.20 -5.67 9.80
CA CYS A 79 40.17 -6.70 8.77
C CYS A 79 39.40 -6.19 7.54
N HIS A 80 40.03 -6.14 6.37
CA HIS A 80 39.42 -5.67 5.13
C HIS A 80 38.75 -6.83 4.37
N VAL A 81 37.45 -7.01 4.59
CA VAL A 81 36.66 -8.07 3.95
C VAL A 81 36.16 -7.57 2.59
N PRO A 82 36.46 -8.26 1.46
CA PRO A 82 35.87 -7.89 0.17
C PRO A 82 34.35 -7.95 0.24
N LEU A 83 33.67 -6.97 -0.34
CA LEU A 83 32.22 -6.99 -0.49
C LEU A 83 31.88 -7.83 -1.73
N PRO A 84 30.97 -8.81 -1.61
CA PRO A 84 30.56 -9.59 -2.77
C PRO A 84 29.87 -8.75 -3.85
N ARG A 85 30.14 -9.08 -5.12
CA ARG A 85 29.55 -8.36 -6.27
C ARG A 85 28.03 -8.51 -6.37
N ASP A 86 27.50 -9.60 -5.84
CA ASP A 86 26.10 -9.97 -5.81
C ASP A 86 25.40 -9.57 -4.49
N PHE A 87 26.14 -9.01 -3.53
CA PHE A 87 25.54 -8.48 -2.30
C PHE A 87 24.59 -7.32 -2.65
N ARG A 88 23.41 -7.33 -2.04
CA ARG A 88 22.40 -6.27 -2.17
C ARG A 88 21.93 -5.86 -0.79
N LEU A 89 21.66 -4.57 -0.67
CA LEU A 89 20.96 -3.98 0.46
C LEU A 89 19.65 -3.41 -0.04
N ILE A 90 18.55 -3.79 0.59
CA ILE A 90 17.21 -3.30 0.29
C ILE A 90 16.71 -2.59 1.55
N GLY A 91 16.48 -1.29 1.46
CA GLY A 91 15.84 -0.51 2.52
C GLY A 91 14.41 -0.19 2.12
N THR A 92 13.44 -0.45 2.99
CA THR A 92 12.06 0.05 2.80
C THR A 92 11.96 1.45 3.42
N LEU A 93 11.18 2.32 2.79
CA LEU A 93 10.97 3.71 3.23
C LEU A 93 9.48 4.00 3.13
N ASN A 94 8.92 4.62 4.17
CA ASN A 94 7.56 5.14 4.06
C ASN A 94 7.58 6.44 3.24
N SER A 95 6.65 6.57 2.29
CA SER A 95 6.56 7.74 1.39
C SER A 95 6.21 9.04 2.11
N PHE A 96 5.59 8.95 3.30
CA PHE A 96 5.32 10.10 4.18
C PHE A 96 6.59 10.69 4.82
N ASP A 97 7.65 9.88 4.93
CA ASP A 97 8.93 10.29 5.50
C ASP A 97 9.85 10.95 4.46
N ARG A 98 9.30 11.57 3.41
CA ARG A 98 10.10 12.34 2.43
C ARG A 98 10.96 13.43 3.10
N HIS A 99 10.56 13.94 4.26
CA HIS A 99 11.41 14.81 5.08
C HIS A 99 12.71 14.13 5.56
N PHE A 100 12.71 12.81 5.80
CA PHE A 100 13.92 12.04 6.12
C PHE A 100 14.80 11.78 4.90
N LEU A 101 14.23 11.72 3.69
CA LEU A 101 15.06 11.78 2.47
C LEU A 101 15.85 13.10 2.39
N ASN A 102 15.31 14.21 2.91
CA ASN A 102 16.06 15.47 3.01
C ASN A 102 17.14 15.44 4.12
N GLN A 103 16.98 14.59 5.14
CA GLN A 103 17.99 14.36 6.18
C GLN A 103 19.08 13.36 5.76
N MET A 104 18.80 12.50 4.77
CA MET A 104 19.84 11.67 4.16
C MET A 104 20.83 12.55 3.40
N SER A 105 22.12 12.38 3.70
CA SER A 105 23.17 13.13 3.01
C SER A 105 23.12 12.90 1.50
N GLU A 106 23.41 13.94 0.71
CA GLU A 106 23.53 13.86 -0.75
C GLU A 106 24.55 12.80 -1.18
N ALA A 107 25.53 12.52 -0.32
CA ALA A 107 26.41 11.39 -0.51
C ALA A 107 25.60 10.08 -0.51
N MET A 108 24.85 9.78 0.55
CA MET A 108 24.12 8.53 0.67
C MET A 108 23.13 8.30 -0.48
N LYS A 109 22.41 9.33 -0.93
CA LYS A 109 21.46 9.24 -2.06
C LYS A 109 22.10 8.70 -3.34
N ARG A 110 23.35 9.08 -3.65
CA ARG A 110 24.05 8.61 -4.86
C ARG A 110 24.43 7.12 -4.85
N ARG A 111 24.32 6.44 -3.70
CA ARG A 111 24.71 5.02 -3.54
C ARG A 111 23.50 4.08 -3.54
N PHE A 112 22.29 4.63 -3.47
CA PHE A 112 21.05 3.87 -3.51
C PHE A 112 20.29 4.15 -4.80
N ALA A 113 19.68 3.10 -5.36
CA ALA A 113 18.64 3.27 -6.37
C ALA A 113 17.30 3.40 -5.63
N PHE A 114 16.60 4.51 -5.86
CA PHE A 114 15.26 4.73 -5.31
C PHE A 114 14.24 4.14 -6.26
N ILE A 115 13.41 3.23 -5.75
CA ILE A 115 12.32 2.59 -6.49
C ILE A 115 11.04 2.97 -5.76
N ASP A 116 10.22 3.81 -6.41
CA ASP A 116 8.91 4.16 -5.88
C ASP A 116 7.93 3.00 -6.11
N ILE A 117 7.41 2.45 -5.01
CA ILE A 117 6.36 1.43 -5.04
C ILE A 117 5.02 2.15 -4.88
N LEU A 118 4.32 2.35 -5.99
CA LEU A 118 2.98 2.95 -6.00
C LEU A 118 1.92 1.90 -5.63
N PRO A 119 0.74 2.32 -5.13
CA PRO A 119 -0.40 1.42 -4.99
C PRO A 119 -0.72 0.72 -6.32
N PRO A 120 -1.30 -0.49 -6.29
CA PRO A 120 -1.68 -1.22 -7.50
C PRO A 120 -2.55 -0.37 -8.44
N ALA A 121 -2.38 -0.58 -9.74
CA ALA A 121 -3.18 0.11 -10.74
C ALA A 121 -4.64 -0.36 -10.68
N ARG A 122 -5.58 0.46 -11.18
CA ARG A 122 -7.02 0.10 -11.24
C ARG A 122 -7.28 -1.20 -12.00
N SER A 123 -6.45 -1.53 -13.00
CA SER A 123 -6.52 -2.81 -13.73
C SER A 123 -6.21 -4.04 -12.87
N GLN A 124 -5.61 -3.85 -11.69
CA GLN A 124 -5.30 -4.91 -10.71
C GLN A 124 -6.28 -4.91 -9.53
N ALA A 125 -7.37 -4.13 -9.60
CA ALA A 125 -8.30 -3.94 -8.49
C ALA A 125 -8.88 -5.24 -7.92
N GLU A 126 -9.27 -6.18 -8.78
CA GLU A 126 -9.82 -7.48 -8.34
C GLU A 126 -8.78 -8.28 -7.53
N GLN A 127 -7.54 -8.31 -8.01
CA GLN A 127 -6.44 -9.01 -7.34
C GLN A 127 -6.05 -8.33 -6.03
N GLU A 128 -6.07 -7.00 -6.00
CA GLU A 128 -5.79 -6.24 -4.79
C GLU A 128 -6.88 -6.44 -3.73
N GLN A 129 -8.15 -6.44 -4.12
CA GLN A 129 -9.27 -6.74 -3.23
C GLN A 129 -9.13 -8.12 -2.60
N ALA A 130 -8.91 -9.15 -3.42
CA ALA A 130 -8.76 -10.52 -2.95
C ALA A 130 -7.56 -10.66 -2.00
N LEU A 131 -6.40 -10.07 -2.33
CA LEU A 131 -5.23 -10.06 -1.44
C LEU A 131 -5.51 -9.33 -0.12
N ALA A 132 -6.14 -8.15 -0.17
CA ALA A 132 -6.44 -7.36 1.03
C ALA A 132 -7.43 -8.09 1.95
N ILE A 133 -8.45 -8.76 1.40
CA ILE A 133 -9.38 -9.59 2.16
C ILE A 133 -8.66 -10.81 2.74
N PHE A 134 -7.83 -11.50 1.97
CA PHE A 134 -7.04 -12.64 2.46
C PHE A 134 -6.16 -12.25 3.66
N ARG A 135 -5.42 -11.14 3.57
CA ARG A 135 -4.59 -10.62 4.66
C ARG A 135 -5.43 -10.19 5.87
N ALA A 136 -6.57 -9.55 5.63
CA ALA A 136 -7.50 -9.19 6.71
C ALA A 136 -8.01 -10.43 7.46
N LEU A 137 -8.35 -11.51 6.74
CA LEU A 137 -8.80 -12.78 7.32
C LEU A 137 -7.71 -13.47 8.14
N LEU A 138 -6.46 -13.45 7.65
CA LEU A 138 -5.32 -13.96 8.43
C LEU A 138 -5.17 -13.20 9.75
N ARG A 139 -5.20 -11.87 9.69
CA ARG A 139 -5.07 -11.00 10.86
C ARG A 139 -6.17 -11.21 11.90
N ILE A 140 -7.43 -11.35 11.47
CA ILE A 140 -8.54 -11.59 12.41
C ILE A 140 -8.63 -13.05 12.86
N GLY A 141 -8.14 -14.00 12.06
CA GLY A 141 -8.06 -15.42 12.42
C GLY A 141 -7.19 -15.67 13.65
N GLU A 142 -6.11 -14.88 13.82
CA GLU A 142 -5.29 -14.88 15.04
C GLU A 142 -6.10 -14.55 16.30
N SER A 143 -7.16 -13.77 16.17
CA SER A 143 -8.03 -13.34 17.27
C SER A 143 -9.17 -14.32 17.58
N ARG A 144 -9.20 -15.49 16.90
CA ARG A 144 -10.19 -16.57 17.09
C ARG A 144 -11.65 -16.12 16.95
N ILE A 145 -11.92 -15.27 15.96
CA ILE A 145 -13.29 -14.88 15.62
C ILE A 145 -14.08 -16.09 15.12
N ALA A 146 -15.28 -16.32 15.65
CA ALA A 146 -16.13 -17.43 15.24
C ALA A 146 -16.52 -17.34 13.75
N GLY A 147 -16.49 -18.49 13.06
CA GLY A 147 -16.83 -18.58 11.63
C GLY A 147 -15.72 -18.13 10.68
N VAL A 148 -14.57 -17.66 11.18
CA VAL A 148 -13.40 -17.33 10.34
C VAL A 148 -12.41 -18.50 10.36
N ALA A 149 -11.99 -18.95 9.18
CA ALA A 149 -10.92 -19.91 9.00
C ALA A 149 -9.88 -19.34 8.04
N ALA A 150 -8.60 -19.29 8.42
CA ALA A 150 -7.55 -18.78 7.57
C ALA A 150 -6.26 -19.59 7.76
N ASP A 151 -5.66 -20.02 6.65
CA ASP A 151 -4.42 -20.80 6.61
C ASP A 151 -3.50 -20.18 5.55
N GLU A 152 -2.42 -19.53 6.00
CA GLU A 152 -1.44 -18.88 5.12
C GLU A 152 -0.64 -19.89 4.29
N ALA A 153 -0.34 -21.07 4.85
CA ALA A 153 0.44 -22.10 4.19
C ALA A 153 -0.37 -22.75 3.07
N ALA A 154 -1.62 -23.12 3.36
CA ALA A 154 -2.57 -23.64 2.38
C ALA A 154 -3.04 -22.55 1.39
N GLY A 155 -2.91 -21.27 1.75
CA GLY A 155 -3.33 -20.16 0.91
C GLY A 155 -4.85 -20.03 0.80
N VAL A 156 -5.59 -20.42 1.85
CA VAL A 156 -7.06 -20.37 1.86
C VAL A 156 -7.53 -19.60 3.08
N ALA A 157 -8.50 -18.71 2.90
CA ALA A 157 -9.18 -18.04 3.99
C ALA A 157 -10.66 -17.85 3.69
N ALA A 158 -11.52 -18.02 4.67
CA ALA A 158 -12.97 -17.98 4.50
C ALA A 158 -13.69 -17.45 5.75
N VAL A 159 -14.88 -16.93 5.51
CA VAL A 159 -15.89 -16.64 6.53
C VAL A 159 -17.12 -17.49 6.20
N GLU A 160 -17.52 -18.34 7.12
CA GLU A 160 -18.60 -19.32 6.94
C GLU A 160 -19.87 -18.65 6.39
N GLY A 161 -20.32 -19.11 5.22
CA GLY A 161 -21.52 -18.61 4.54
C GLY A 161 -21.39 -17.23 3.90
N VAL A 162 -20.26 -16.54 4.03
CA VAL A 162 -20.08 -15.16 3.55
C VAL A 162 -19.17 -15.08 2.34
N LEU A 163 -17.92 -15.54 2.47
CA LEU A 163 -16.91 -15.44 1.42
C LEU A 163 -15.77 -16.44 1.60
N GLU A 164 -15.05 -16.68 0.51
CA GLU A 164 -13.84 -17.49 0.44
C GLU A 164 -12.79 -16.80 -0.44
N VAL A 165 -11.53 -16.88 -0.05
CA VAL A 165 -10.38 -16.45 -0.83
C VAL A 165 -9.36 -17.58 -0.95
N ARG A 166 -8.91 -17.85 -2.18
CA ARG A 166 -7.90 -18.86 -2.48
C ARG A 166 -6.71 -18.26 -3.21
N ARG A 167 -5.51 -18.66 -2.82
CA ARG A 167 -4.25 -18.40 -3.52
C ARG A 167 -4.12 -19.34 -4.70
N GLU A 168 -4.00 -18.77 -5.89
CA GLU A 168 -3.76 -19.50 -7.13
C GLU A 168 -2.34 -19.23 -7.60
N GLU A 169 -1.55 -20.29 -7.73
CA GLU A 169 -0.20 -20.25 -8.28
C GLU A 169 -0.26 -20.78 -9.71
N SER A 170 0.16 -19.96 -10.68
CA SER A 170 0.32 -20.38 -12.09
C SER A 170 1.78 -20.68 -12.38
N PRO A 171 2.26 -21.94 -12.26
CA PRO A 171 3.68 -22.28 -12.37
C PRO A 171 4.30 -22.18 -13.79
N GLY A 172 3.60 -21.59 -14.77
CA GLY A 172 4.02 -21.58 -16.19
C GLY A 172 4.39 -20.21 -16.78
N GLU A 173 4.17 -19.10 -16.06
CA GLU A 173 4.52 -17.76 -16.54
C GLU A 173 5.86 -17.30 -15.92
N PRO A 174 6.77 -16.64 -16.68
CA PRO A 174 8.11 -16.23 -16.20
C PRO A 174 8.11 -15.32 -14.97
N GLN A 175 6.96 -14.75 -14.64
CA GLN A 175 6.65 -14.15 -13.35
C GLN A 175 5.59 -15.06 -12.72
N ALA A 176 5.96 -15.85 -11.72
CA ALA A 176 4.98 -16.54 -10.88
C ALA A 176 4.10 -15.48 -10.21
N ARG A 177 3.02 -15.07 -10.87
CA ARG A 177 2.03 -14.15 -10.32
C ARG A 177 1.19 -14.99 -9.38
N VAL A 178 1.55 -14.97 -8.09
CA VAL A 178 0.63 -15.36 -7.04
C VAL A 178 -0.63 -14.52 -7.22
N ARG A 179 -1.75 -15.17 -7.53
CA ARG A 179 -3.06 -14.54 -7.67
C ARG A 179 -3.94 -14.95 -6.51
N TYR A 180 -4.92 -14.12 -6.21
CA TYR A 180 -5.95 -14.42 -5.22
C TYR A 180 -7.30 -14.36 -5.92
N ARG A 181 -8.11 -15.39 -5.71
CA ARG A 181 -9.49 -15.45 -6.20
C ARG A 181 -10.43 -15.29 -5.01
N LEU A 182 -11.31 -14.31 -5.10
CA LEU A 182 -12.35 -14.03 -4.11
C LEU A 182 -13.69 -14.56 -4.64
N GLU A 183 -14.36 -15.37 -3.84
CA GLU A 183 -15.74 -15.80 -4.05
C GLU A 183 -16.58 -15.25 -2.88
N VAL A 184 -17.62 -14.48 -3.18
CA VAL A 184 -18.55 -13.96 -2.18
C VAL A 184 -19.89 -14.65 -2.38
N HIS A 185 -20.45 -15.21 -1.31
CA HIS A 185 -21.70 -15.95 -1.32
C HIS A 185 -22.87 -15.16 -0.71
N ASP A 186 -22.58 -14.21 0.19
CA ASP A 186 -23.57 -13.33 0.81
C ASP A 186 -23.76 -12.04 -0.01
N ASP A 187 -25.01 -11.72 -0.38
CA ASP A 187 -25.30 -10.56 -1.23
C ASP A 187 -25.09 -9.23 -0.50
N GLU A 188 -25.41 -9.16 0.80
CA GLU A 188 -25.15 -7.96 1.59
C GLU A 188 -23.65 -7.73 1.77
N ALA A 189 -22.86 -8.78 1.99
CA ALA A 189 -21.41 -8.72 2.01
C ALA A 189 -20.85 -8.24 0.67
N ARG A 190 -21.31 -8.81 -0.46
CA ARG A 190 -20.88 -8.40 -1.80
C ARG A 190 -21.11 -6.91 -2.00
N ALA A 191 -22.29 -6.44 -1.62
CA ALA A 191 -22.65 -5.04 -1.74
C ALA A 191 -21.74 -4.18 -0.83
N ALA A 192 -21.46 -4.59 0.41
CA ALA A 192 -20.62 -3.83 1.35
C ALA A 192 -19.16 -3.73 0.89
N LEU A 193 -18.59 -4.84 0.39
CA LEU A 193 -17.25 -4.88 -0.18
C LEU A 193 -17.16 -3.99 -1.43
N ALA A 194 -18.16 -4.04 -2.31
CA ALA A 194 -18.24 -3.18 -3.50
C ALA A 194 -18.35 -1.69 -3.12
N CYS A 195 -19.20 -1.35 -2.14
CA CYS A 195 -19.36 0.02 -1.64
C CYS A 195 -18.05 0.54 -1.05
N PHE A 196 -17.37 -0.26 -0.23
CA PHE A 196 -16.05 0.07 0.29
C PHE A 196 -15.07 0.34 -0.85
N TRP A 197 -14.94 -0.59 -1.80
CA TRP A 197 -13.94 -0.49 -2.86
C TRP A 197 -14.17 0.72 -3.77
N ARG A 198 -15.43 1.03 -4.07
CA ARG A 198 -15.83 2.23 -4.81
C ARG A 198 -15.33 3.49 -4.11
N LEU A 199 -15.60 3.62 -2.81
CA LEU A 199 -15.18 4.77 -2.02
C LEU A 199 -13.66 4.84 -1.86
N PHE A 200 -13.00 3.70 -1.62
CA PHE A 200 -11.55 3.60 -1.54
C PHE A 200 -10.88 4.03 -2.86
N SER A 201 -11.47 3.64 -3.99
CA SER A 201 -11.02 4.06 -5.33
C SER A 201 -11.23 5.55 -5.60
N ALA A 202 -12.32 6.13 -5.09
CA ALA A 202 -12.57 7.57 -5.14
C ALA A 202 -11.59 8.36 -4.25
N ILE A 203 -11.30 7.87 -3.05
CA ILE A 203 -10.29 8.45 -2.16
C ILE A 203 -8.92 8.44 -2.83
N ARG A 204 -8.58 7.38 -3.58
CA ARG A 204 -7.33 7.26 -4.33
C ARG A 204 -7.11 8.28 -5.45
N LEU A 205 -8.15 8.99 -5.86
CA LEU A 205 -8.02 10.17 -6.74
C LEU A 205 -7.27 11.32 -6.04
N TYR A 206 -7.37 11.39 -4.72
CA TYR A 206 -6.83 12.48 -3.91
C TYR A 206 -5.68 12.06 -3.00
N ARG A 207 -5.72 10.82 -2.49
CA ARG A 207 -4.69 10.27 -1.60
C ARG A 207 -4.30 8.87 -2.02
N GLN A 208 -3.02 8.67 -2.34
CA GLN A 208 -2.46 7.34 -2.65
C GLN A 208 -2.39 6.45 -1.39
N LEU A 209 -3.51 5.83 -1.03
CA LEU A 209 -3.58 4.86 0.05
C LEU A 209 -3.10 3.48 -0.46
N GLY A 210 -2.18 2.84 0.26
CA GLY A 210 -1.69 1.50 -0.07
C GLY A 210 -2.67 0.38 0.29
N THR A 211 -2.40 -0.84 -0.17
CA THR A 211 -3.22 -2.04 0.07
C THR A 211 -3.42 -2.35 1.57
N ALA A 212 -2.44 -1.99 2.42
CA ALA A 212 -2.55 -2.15 3.87
C ALA A 212 -3.73 -1.35 4.49
N GLN A 213 -4.11 -0.22 3.88
CA GLN A 213 -5.28 0.54 4.33
C GLN A 213 -6.59 -0.17 3.98
N ALA A 214 -6.64 -0.84 2.81
CA ALA A 214 -7.76 -1.69 2.46
C ALA A 214 -7.86 -2.91 3.38
N GLU A 215 -6.74 -3.56 3.68
CA GLU A 215 -6.66 -4.65 4.65
C GLU A 215 -7.23 -4.23 6.02
N ALA A 216 -6.82 -3.06 6.54
CA ALA A 216 -7.30 -2.54 7.81
C ALA A 216 -8.82 -2.32 7.83
N VAL A 217 -9.38 -1.74 6.75
CA VAL A 217 -10.83 -1.53 6.64
C VAL A 217 -11.56 -2.87 6.55
N TYR A 218 -11.09 -3.82 5.74
CA TYR A 218 -11.70 -5.14 5.63
C TYR A 218 -11.67 -5.90 6.96
N ALA A 219 -10.55 -5.84 7.69
CA ALA A 219 -10.43 -6.45 9.01
C ALA A 219 -11.43 -5.85 9.99
N ALA A 220 -11.56 -4.52 10.03
CA ALA A 220 -12.53 -3.82 10.88
C ALA A 220 -13.99 -4.14 10.48
N LEU A 221 -14.29 -4.16 9.18
CA LEU A 221 -15.61 -4.49 8.63
C LEU A 221 -16.03 -5.91 9.04
N LEU A 222 -15.18 -6.90 8.80
CA LEU A 222 -15.46 -8.31 9.11
C LEU A 222 -15.55 -8.55 10.63
N THR A 223 -14.71 -7.87 11.42
CA THR A 223 -14.80 -7.90 12.88
C THR A 223 -16.11 -7.31 13.37
N GLY A 224 -16.52 -6.15 12.84
CA GLY A 224 -17.80 -5.52 13.13
C GLY A 224 -18.98 -6.45 12.83
N ARG A 225 -18.93 -7.16 11.70
CA ARG A 225 -19.95 -8.16 11.35
C ARG A 225 -19.98 -9.30 12.35
N ALA A 226 -18.82 -9.81 12.77
CA ALA A 226 -18.72 -10.93 13.71
C ALA A 226 -19.25 -10.60 15.11
N ILE A 227 -19.21 -9.33 15.54
CA ILE A 227 -19.81 -8.87 16.80
C ILE A 227 -21.30 -8.50 16.68
N GLY A 228 -21.92 -8.78 15.53
CA GLY A 228 -23.38 -8.65 15.33
C GLY A 228 -23.84 -7.34 14.71
N MET A 229 -22.93 -6.48 14.22
CA MET A 229 -23.33 -5.29 13.46
C MET A 229 -23.94 -5.69 12.10
N SER A 230 -24.80 -4.83 11.55
CA SER A 230 -25.20 -4.94 10.14
C SER A 230 -24.01 -4.60 9.24
N TRP A 231 -24.01 -5.07 8.00
CA TRP A 231 -22.96 -4.74 7.02
C TRP A 231 -22.82 -3.22 6.81
N SER A 232 -23.95 -2.49 6.81
CA SER A 232 -24.00 -1.03 6.75
C SER A 232 -23.27 -0.37 7.91
N SER A 233 -23.65 -0.71 9.15
CA SER A 233 -23.06 -0.11 10.34
C SER A 233 -21.60 -0.51 10.52
N ALA A 234 -21.24 -1.75 10.19
CA ALA A 234 -19.87 -2.24 10.26
C ALA A 234 -18.96 -1.49 9.25
N LEU A 235 -19.45 -1.25 8.03
CA LEU A 235 -18.71 -0.50 7.02
C LEU A 235 -18.54 0.97 7.41
N ASP A 236 -19.60 1.61 7.90
CA ASP A 236 -19.55 3.01 8.33
C ASP A 236 -18.55 3.22 9.49
N ALA A 237 -18.58 2.34 10.49
CA ALA A 237 -17.61 2.36 11.59
C ALA A 237 -16.19 2.06 11.12
N ALA A 238 -16.00 1.03 10.29
CA ALA A 238 -14.69 0.67 9.77
C ALA A 238 -14.05 1.82 8.99
N LEU A 239 -14.80 2.49 8.11
CA LEU A 239 -14.33 3.66 7.37
C LEU A 239 -14.01 4.84 8.30
N ALA A 240 -14.88 5.11 9.28
CA ALA A 240 -14.70 6.19 10.25
C ALA A 240 -13.43 6.00 11.08
N ASP A 241 -13.19 4.80 11.60
CA ASP A 241 -12.10 4.55 12.54
C ASP A 241 -10.75 4.33 11.86
N THR A 242 -10.74 3.85 10.60
CA THR A 242 -9.47 3.53 9.91
C THR A 242 -9.02 4.61 8.93
N LEU A 243 -9.95 5.25 8.20
CA LEU A 243 -9.61 6.16 7.11
C LEU A 243 -9.87 7.62 7.41
N ALA A 244 -10.88 7.97 8.23
CA ALA A 244 -11.33 9.37 8.33
C ALA A 244 -10.21 10.35 8.68
N ASP A 245 -9.41 10.06 9.72
CA ASP A 245 -8.33 10.95 10.16
C ASP A 245 -7.23 11.11 9.08
N GLN A 246 -6.99 10.09 8.26
CA GLN A 246 -6.02 10.17 7.15
C GLN A 246 -6.49 11.12 6.04
N LEU A 247 -7.79 11.40 5.96
CA LEU A 247 -8.40 12.28 4.97
C LEU A 247 -8.47 13.74 5.42
N GLN A 248 -8.11 14.04 6.67
CA GLN A 248 -8.05 15.41 7.18
C GLN A 248 -7.06 16.29 6.39
N VAL A 249 -6.02 15.67 5.80
CA VAL A 249 -5.01 16.36 4.97
C VAL A 249 -5.54 16.81 3.61
N LEU A 250 -6.68 16.28 3.16
CA LEU A 250 -7.27 16.64 1.87
C LEU A 250 -7.75 18.08 1.88
N THR A 251 -7.71 18.73 0.73
CA THR A 251 -8.24 20.10 0.63
C THR A 251 -9.76 20.10 0.77
N ARG A 252 -10.32 21.26 1.09
CA ARG A 252 -11.76 21.41 1.32
C ARG A 252 -12.60 21.01 0.10
N ASP A 253 -12.16 21.34 -1.10
CA ASP A 253 -12.81 20.94 -2.34
C ASP A 253 -12.76 19.42 -2.59
N GLU A 254 -11.64 18.77 -2.30
CA GLU A 254 -11.49 17.31 -2.39
C GLU A 254 -12.43 16.60 -1.39
N GLN A 255 -12.49 17.08 -0.15
CA GLN A 255 -13.42 16.56 0.87
C GLN A 255 -14.89 16.71 0.44
N HIS A 256 -15.27 17.85 -0.13
CA HIS A 256 -16.64 18.03 -0.64
C HIS A 256 -16.96 17.13 -1.83
N VAL A 257 -16.00 16.83 -2.70
CA VAL A 257 -16.20 15.88 -3.80
C VAL A 257 -16.37 14.46 -3.26
N LEU A 258 -15.59 14.05 -2.25
CA LEU A 258 -15.78 12.75 -1.60
C LEU A 258 -17.14 12.65 -0.89
N LEU A 259 -17.58 13.72 -0.22
CA LEU A 259 -18.93 13.79 0.36
C LEU A 259 -20.01 13.64 -0.72
N ALA A 260 -19.87 14.34 -1.84
CA ALA A 260 -20.80 14.20 -2.96
C ALA A 260 -20.83 12.75 -3.50
N ALA A 261 -19.69 12.06 -3.58
CA ALA A 261 -19.60 10.67 -4.02
C ALA A 261 -20.28 9.67 -3.05
N ILE A 262 -20.45 10.05 -1.78
CA ILE A 262 -21.23 9.31 -0.79
C ILE A 262 -22.72 9.66 -0.95
N GLU A 263 -23.06 10.95 -0.99
CA GLU A 263 -24.45 11.45 -1.04
C GLU A 263 -25.18 11.06 -2.34
N HIS A 264 -24.47 11.02 -3.46
CA HIS A 264 -25.00 10.77 -4.79
C HIS A 264 -24.47 9.46 -5.41
N ALA A 265 -24.15 8.47 -4.56
CA ALA A 265 -23.59 7.18 -4.98
C ALA A 265 -24.41 6.45 -6.06
N ALA A 266 -25.74 6.55 -6.00
CA ALA A 266 -26.66 5.89 -6.91
C ALA A 266 -27.13 6.78 -8.08
N ASP A 267 -26.66 8.03 -8.16
CA ASP A 267 -27.06 8.98 -9.20
C ASP A 267 -25.82 9.69 -9.80
N PRO A 268 -25.23 9.12 -10.87
CA PRO A 268 -24.08 9.70 -11.54
C PRO A 268 -24.34 11.10 -12.12
N HIS A 269 -25.59 11.41 -12.49
CA HIS A 269 -25.96 12.73 -13.00
C HIS A 269 -25.91 13.77 -11.86
N ALA A 270 -26.54 13.47 -10.73
CA ALA A 270 -26.49 14.35 -9.56
C ALA A 270 -25.05 14.50 -9.02
N LEU A 271 -24.27 13.41 -9.02
CA LEU A 271 -22.86 13.46 -8.64
C LEU A 271 -22.07 14.40 -9.57
N ARG A 272 -22.24 14.28 -10.89
CA ARG A 272 -21.60 15.16 -11.87
C ARG A 272 -21.98 16.62 -11.62
N GLU A 273 -23.27 16.92 -11.47
CA GLU A 273 -23.73 18.29 -11.21
C GLU A 273 -23.08 18.86 -9.95
N ARG A 274 -22.99 18.04 -8.89
CA ARG A 274 -22.40 18.45 -7.63
C ARG A 274 -20.90 18.70 -7.74
N VAL A 275 -20.16 17.82 -8.42
CA VAL A 275 -18.71 17.97 -8.66
C VAL A 275 -18.44 19.25 -9.47
N VAL A 276 -19.16 19.47 -10.57
CA VAL A 276 -19.00 20.68 -11.39
C VAL A 276 -19.34 21.94 -10.59
N ALA A 277 -20.38 21.91 -9.77
CA ALA A 277 -20.72 23.03 -8.89
C ALA A 277 -19.63 23.34 -7.85
N ILE A 278 -18.95 22.32 -7.32
CA ILE A 278 -17.79 22.50 -6.42
C ILE A 278 -16.63 23.14 -7.20
N LEU A 279 -16.27 22.59 -8.35
CA LEU A 279 -15.16 23.07 -9.18
C LEU A 279 -15.35 24.53 -9.63
N LYS A 280 -16.57 24.93 -9.98
CA LYS A 280 -16.90 26.32 -10.38
C LYS A 280 -16.72 27.36 -9.28
N ARG A 281 -16.69 26.94 -8.01
CA ARG A 281 -16.45 27.86 -6.88
C ARG A 281 -14.97 28.10 -6.61
N LEU A 282 -14.08 27.34 -7.25
CA LEU A 282 -12.64 27.43 -7.04
C LEU A 282 -12.03 28.53 -7.90
N PRO A 283 -10.96 29.20 -7.44
CA PRO A 283 -10.14 30.06 -8.29
C PRO A 283 -9.58 29.28 -9.48
N GLY A 284 -9.47 29.92 -10.64
CA GLY A 284 -9.03 29.30 -11.90
C GLY A 284 -7.82 28.35 -11.77
N PRO A 285 -6.70 28.78 -11.15
CA PRO A 285 -5.54 27.90 -10.98
C PRO A 285 -5.83 26.62 -10.17
N ARG A 286 -6.64 26.70 -9.11
CA ARG A 286 -7.01 25.53 -8.30
C ARG A 286 -8.00 24.64 -9.04
N GLN A 287 -8.94 25.22 -9.79
CA GLN A 287 -9.88 24.48 -10.64
C GLN A 287 -9.12 23.63 -11.68
N THR A 288 -8.18 24.24 -12.41
CA THR A 288 -7.35 23.51 -13.40
C THR A 288 -6.50 22.44 -12.74
N ALA A 289 -5.94 22.71 -11.55
CA ALA A 289 -5.17 21.71 -10.80
C ALA A 289 -6.02 20.50 -10.38
N HIS A 290 -7.25 20.72 -9.89
CA HIS A 290 -8.17 19.66 -9.51
C HIS A 290 -8.60 18.82 -10.72
N LEU A 291 -8.97 19.46 -11.84
CA LEU A 291 -9.29 18.73 -13.07
C LEU A 291 -8.10 17.93 -13.61
N SER A 292 -6.89 18.48 -13.53
CA SER A 292 -5.66 17.78 -13.92
C SER A 292 -5.40 16.55 -13.05
N GLN A 293 -5.74 16.62 -11.76
CA GLN A 293 -5.67 15.49 -10.85
C GLN A 293 -6.68 14.40 -11.22
N LEU A 294 -7.93 14.75 -11.52
CA LEU A 294 -8.91 13.78 -12.02
C LEU A 294 -8.45 13.12 -13.33
N LYS A 295 -7.94 13.93 -14.26
CA LYS A 295 -7.38 13.47 -15.54
C LYS A 295 -6.25 12.46 -15.38
N ALA A 296 -5.39 12.63 -14.36
CA ALA A 296 -4.29 11.71 -14.10
C ALA A 296 -4.74 10.29 -13.75
N HIS A 297 -6.02 10.10 -13.41
CA HIS A 297 -6.62 8.81 -13.06
C HIS A 297 -7.55 8.25 -14.14
N GLU A 298 -7.63 8.88 -15.31
CA GLU A 298 -8.35 8.33 -16.46
C GLU A 298 -7.67 7.07 -17.01
N THR A 299 -8.49 6.10 -17.43
CA THR A 299 -7.99 4.94 -18.19
C THR A 299 -7.65 5.36 -19.61
N ALA A 300 -6.74 4.62 -20.27
CA ALA A 300 -6.32 4.92 -21.64
C ALA A 300 -7.49 5.00 -22.65
N ASP A 301 -8.60 4.32 -22.34
CA ASP A 301 -9.81 4.25 -23.17
C ASP A 301 -10.87 5.33 -22.84
N ALA A 302 -10.63 6.18 -21.83
CA ALA A 302 -11.58 7.21 -21.41
C ALA A 302 -11.52 8.47 -22.31
N PRO A 303 -12.65 9.14 -22.57
CA PRO A 303 -12.67 10.41 -23.28
C PRO A 303 -11.94 11.45 -22.41
N GLY A 304 -10.79 11.95 -22.84
CA GLY A 304 -9.94 12.76 -21.96
C GLY A 304 -10.61 14.00 -21.37
N ILE A 305 -10.41 14.24 -20.07
CA ILE A 305 -10.93 15.43 -19.36
C ILE A 305 -10.28 16.73 -19.88
N ASP A 306 -11.12 17.73 -20.17
CA ASP A 306 -10.67 19.10 -20.45
C ASP A 306 -10.47 19.86 -19.13
N VAL A 307 -9.21 20.16 -18.84
CA VAL A 307 -8.76 20.79 -17.58
C VAL A 307 -9.05 22.29 -17.52
N MET A 308 -9.49 22.89 -18.62
CA MET A 308 -9.80 24.33 -18.71
C MET A 308 -11.28 24.62 -18.51
N ASN A 309 -12.15 23.62 -18.62
CA ASN A 309 -13.58 23.81 -18.54
C ASN A 309 -14.25 22.71 -17.67
N PRO A 310 -14.66 23.02 -16.43
CA PRO A 310 -15.34 22.03 -15.58
C PRO A 310 -16.68 21.54 -16.17
N ASP A 311 -17.35 22.34 -17.03
CA ASP A 311 -18.61 21.90 -17.67
C ASP A 311 -18.40 20.79 -18.69
N SER A 312 -17.17 20.60 -19.19
CA SER A 312 -16.84 19.50 -20.10
C SER A 312 -16.89 18.13 -19.43
N LEU A 313 -16.85 18.08 -18.09
CA LEU A 313 -16.91 16.84 -17.34
C LEU A 313 -18.27 16.17 -17.58
N ASP A 314 -18.27 15.02 -18.24
CA ASP A 314 -19.45 14.25 -18.56
C ASP A 314 -19.77 13.20 -17.48
N VAL A 315 -20.93 12.55 -17.63
CA VAL A 315 -21.43 11.56 -16.66
C VAL A 315 -20.62 10.26 -16.72
N GLU A 316 -20.12 9.90 -17.90
CA GLU A 316 -19.35 8.66 -18.10
C GLU A 316 -17.96 8.76 -17.45
N GLN A 317 -17.31 9.91 -17.56
CA GLN A 317 -16.07 10.24 -16.87
C GLN A 317 -16.26 10.17 -15.35
N VAL A 318 -17.34 10.75 -14.81
CA VAL A 318 -17.67 10.67 -13.38
C VAL A 318 -17.90 9.22 -12.96
N ARG A 319 -18.63 8.44 -13.75
CA ARG A 319 -18.88 7.02 -13.53
C ARG A 319 -17.59 6.20 -13.51
N HIS A 320 -16.65 6.48 -14.40
CA HIS A 320 -15.34 5.82 -14.40
C HIS A 320 -14.46 6.22 -13.21
N LEU A 321 -14.46 7.50 -12.82
CA LEU A 321 -13.63 8.00 -11.73
C LEU A 321 -14.12 7.52 -10.36
N PHE A 322 -15.41 7.65 -10.10
CA PHE A 322 -16.04 7.43 -8.80
C PHE A 322 -16.78 6.08 -8.69
N GLY A 323 -16.86 5.32 -9.79
CA GLY A 323 -17.61 4.08 -9.88
C GLY A 323 -19.13 4.30 -10.01
N GLU A 324 -19.84 3.22 -10.34
CA GLU A 324 -21.30 3.18 -10.36
C GLU A 324 -21.78 2.23 -9.27
N ASP A 325 -22.82 2.63 -8.53
CA ASP A 325 -23.54 1.70 -7.66
C ASP A 325 -24.48 0.86 -8.54
N THR A 326 -24.21 -0.44 -8.66
CA THR A 326 -24.97 -1.35 -9.56
C THR A 326 -26.34 -1.73 -9.03
N GLY A 327 -27.00 -0.85 -8.25
CA GLY A 327 -28.41 -0.96 -7.90
C GLY A 327 -28.72 -1.72 -6.59
N GLY A 328 -27.83 -1.66 -5.59
CA GLY A 328 -28.12 -2.14 -4.23
C GLY A 328 -28.76 -1.08 -3.33
N PRO A 329 -29.34 -1.45 -2.17
CA PRO A 329 -29.70 -0.48 -1.14
C PRO A 329 -28.45 0.28 -0.69
N ALA A 330 -28.54 1.59 -0.53
CA ALA A 330 -27.42 2.43 -0.10
C ALA A 330 -26.87 1.92 1.25
N ILE A 331 -25.69 1.31 1.20
CA ILE A 331 -25.08 0.64 2.37
C ILE A 331 -24.51 1.66 3.32
N LEU A 332 -23.94 2.74 2.80
CA LEU A 332 -23.39 3.80 3.61
C LEU A 332 -24.44 4.89 3.77
N PRO A 333 -24.95 5.15 5.00
CA PRO A 333 -25.91 6.21 5.20
C PRO A 333 -25.22 7.56 4.95
N PRO A 334 -25.85 8.50 4.22
CA PRO A 334 -25.27 9.82 3.96
C PRO A 334 -25.06 10.62 5.26
N ASN A 335 -25.80 10.27 6.32
CA ASN A 335 -25.68 10.82 7.67
C ASN A 335 -24.89 9.94 8.66
N GLY A 336 -24.13 8.96 8.14
CA GLY A 336 -23.30 8.05 8.93
C GLY A 336 -22.12 8.72 9.65
N LEU A 337 -21.43 7.92 10.45
CA LEU A 337 -20.21 8.29 11.19
C LEU A 337 -19.12 8.80 10.25
N PHE A 338 -18.84 8.08 9.16
CA PHE A 338 -17.78 8.44 8.22
C PHE A 338 -18.09 9.75 7.50
N ALA A 339 -19.30 9.88 6.94
CA ALA A 339 -19.74 11.12 6.30
C ALA A 339 -19.80 12.30 7.29
N GLY A 340 -20.17 12.03 8.54
CA GLY A 340 -20.13 13.00 9.64
C GLY A 340 -18.72 13.55 9.91
N ARG A 341 -17.72 12.66 9.99
CA ARG A 341 -16.31 13.04 10.15
C ARG A 341 -15.81 13.90 8.98
N LEU A 342 -16.10 13.49 7.75
CA LEU A 342 -15.73 14.26 6.55
C LEU A 342 -16.40 15.65 6.53
N ARG A 343 -17.67 15.75 6.93
CA ARG A 343 -18.36 17.05 7.06
C ARG A 343 -17.73 17.93 8.13
N ALA A 344 -17.30 17.36 9.25
CA ALA A 344 -16.59 18.11 10.30
C ALA A 344 -15.30 18.72 9.74
N PHE A 345 -14.45 17.93 9.09
CA PHE A 345 -13.21 18.42 8.46
C PHE A 345 -13.46 19.50 7.40
N ALA A 346 -14.51 19.35 6.58
CA ALA A 346 -14.86 20.32 5.55
C ALA A 346 -15.43 21.64 6.12
N SER A 347 -15.90 21.62 7.37
CA SER A 347 -16.50 22.76 8.07
C SER A 347 -15.52 23.50 8.99
N GLU A 348 -14.49 22.82 9.49
CA GLU A 348 -13.43 23.44 10.29
C GLU A 348 -12.72 24.52 9.48
N ARG A 349 -12.86 25.78 9.92
CA ARG A 349 -12.04 26.88 9.42
C ARG A 349 -10.60 26.56 9.83
N GLY A 350 -9.72 26.41 8.86
CA GLY A 350 -8.29 26.25 9.12
C GLY A 350 -7.82 27.26 10.16
N LEU A 351 -7.05 26.76 11.14
CA LEU A 351 -6.17 27.56 11.98
C LEU A 351 -5.17 28.33 11.11
#